data_AF-A0A812QR57-F1
#
_entry.id   AF-A0A812QR57-F1
#
_cell.length_a   1.000
_cell.length_b   1.000
_cell.length_c   1.000
_cell.angle_alpha   90.00
_cell.angle_beta   90.00
_cell.angle_gamma   90.00
#
_symmetry.space_group_name_H-M   'P 1'
#
loop_
_entity.id
_entity.type
_entity.pdbx_description
1 polymer ?
#
loop_
_entity_poly.entity_id
_entity_poly.type
_entity_poly.pdbx_seq_one_letter_code
_entity_poly.pdbx_strand_id
1 'polypeptide(L)'
;MADKPQVLYMGLTRISGEDLKEQLGRFFKRGTYDLLRKNCNSFTDCALFFLLDSRLDPGYRGLEQLGHMADRQAGIVQAITEGGYRPNPNADKFSVEFTISEIDKIKSSSAFGLR
;
A
#
# COMPACT_ATOMS: atom_id res chain seq x y z
N MET A 1 -10.70 -23.84 -6.36
CA MET A 1 -9.26 -24.17 -6.32
C MET A 1 -8.54 -22.87 -6.04
N ALA A 2 -7.81 -22.75 -4.93
CA ALA A 2 -7.03 -21.54 -4.69
C ALA A 2 -5.88 -21.52 -5.71
N ASP A 3 -5.74 -20.41 -6.43
CA ASP A 3 -4.66 -20.24 -7.38
C ASP A 3 -3.30 -20.36 -6.66
N LYS A 4 -2.32 -20.99 -7.31
CA LYS A 4 -0.98 -21.13 -6.72
C LYS A 4 -0.30 -19.76 -6.63
N PRO A 5 0.55 -19.52 -5.61
CA PRO A 5 1.37 -18.30 -5.55
C PRO A 5 2.16 -18.10 -6.84
N GLN A 6 2.16 -16.88 -7.35
CA GLN A 6 2.87 -16.49 -8.57
C GLN A 6 3.99 -15.52 -8.26
N VAL A 7 5.07 -15.58 -9.05
CA VAL A 7 6.17 -14.62 -9.02
C VAL A 7 6.11 -13.81 -10.31
N LEU A 8 5.86 -12.51 -10.16
CA LEU A 8 5.76 -11.57 -11.28
C LEU A 8 7.01 -10.69 -11.33
N TYR A 9 7.68 -10.68 -12.47
CA TYR A 9 8.77 -9.74 -12.71
C TYR A 9 8.20 -8.35 -13.01
N MET A 10 8.51 -7.38 -12.16
CA MET A 10 7.97 -6.02 -12.25
C MET A 10 8.92 -5.04 -12.94
N GLY A 11 10.23 -5.29 -12.91
CA GLY A 11 11.24 -4.42 -13.52
C GLY A 11 12.57 -4.40 -12.75
N LEU A 12 13.46 -3.51 -13.19
CA LEU A 12 14.74 -3.20 -12.53
C LEU A 12 14.79 -1.72 -12.20
N THR A 13 15.47 -1.39 -11.11
CA THR A 13 15.68 -0.02 -10.66
C THR A 13 17.11 0.16 -10.17
N ARG A 14 17.59 1.41 -10.18
CA ARG A 14 18.88 1.79 -9.59
C ARG A 14 18.75 2.24 -8.14
N ILE A 15 17.52 2.41 -7.66
CA ILE A 15 17.22 2.83 -6.30
C ILE A 15 17.53 1.68 -5.34
N SER A 16 18.21 1.98 -4.24
CA SER A 16 18.60 0.97 -3.26
C SER A 16 17.42 0.53 -2.39
N GLY A 17 17.58 -0.62 -1.71
CA GLY A 17 16.61 -1.07 -0.72
C GLY A 17 16.56 -0.17 0.51
N GLU A 18 17.69 0.45 0.86
CA GLU A 18 17.82 1.43 1.93
C GLU A 18 17.02 2.69 1.62
N ASP A 19 17.13 3.23 0.40
CA ASP A 19 16.36 4.40 -0.05
C ASP A 19 14.85 4.10 -0.01
N LEU A 20 14.43 2.94 -0.52
CA LEU A 20 13.05 2.49 -0.44
C LEU A 20 12.55 2.48 1.00
N LYS A 21 13.32 1.85 1.89
CA LYS A 21 12.96 1.73 3.31
C LYS A 21 12.90 3.09 3.99
N GLU A 22 13.84 3.99 3.72
CA GLU A 22 13.87 5.33 4.27
C GLU A 22 12.67 6.14 3.80
N GLN A 23 12.40 6.20 2.50
CA GLN A 23 11.33 7.03 1.95
C GLN A 23 9.95 6.49 2.33
N LEU A 24 9.71 5.18 2.17
CA LEU A 24 8.40 4.59 2.49
C LEU A 24 8.18 4.44 3.99
N GLY A 25 9.23 4.27 4.79
CA GLY A 25 9.13 4.11 6.25
C GLY A 25 8.44 5.29 6.95
N ARG A 26 8.51 6.48 6.35
CA ARG A 26 7.83 7.69 6.83
C ARG A 26 6.30 7.55 6.77
N PHE A 27 5.82 6.85 5.74
CA PHE A 27 4.40 6.58 5.54
C PHE A 27 3.98 5.30 6.24
N PHE A 28 4.78 4.23 6.22
CA PHE A 28 4.45 2.90 6.77
C PHE A 28 5.11 2.61 8.13
N LYS A 29 4.70 3.35 9.15
CA LYS A 29 5.25 3.20 10.52
C LYS A 29 4.79 1.91 11.20
N ARG A 30 5.64 1.37 12.07
CA ARG A 30 5.30 0.25 12.97
C ARG A 30 4.02 0.60 13.76
N GLY A 31 3.13 -0.38 13.93
CA GLY A 31 1.87 -0.21 14.66
C GLY A 31 0.76 0.47 13.86
N THR A 32 0.96 0.73 12.57
CA THR A 32 -0.08 1.33 11.69
C THR A 32 -0.67 0.37 10.68
N TYR A 33 -0.31 -0.91 10.72
CA TYR A 33 -0.86 -1.92 9.81
C TYR A 33 -2.37 -2.06 10.02
N ASP A 34 -3.12 -2.04 8.93
CA ASP A 34 -4.55 -2.30 8.89
C ASP A 34 -4.87 -3.14 7.66
N LEU A 35 -5.56 -4.26 7.87
CA LEU A 35 -5.87 -5.22 6.81
C LEU A 35 -6.63 -4.62 5.63
N LEU A 36 -7.48 -3.61 5.85
CA LEU A 36 -8.30 -3.04 4.79
C LEU A 36 -7.72 -1.73 4.24
N ARG A 37 -6.88 -1.03 5.01
CA ARG A 37 -6.41 0.32 4.65
C ARG A 37 -4.95 0.37 4.26
N LYS A 38 -4.10 -0.22 5.11
CA LYS A 38 -2.66 -0.02 5.11
C LYS A 38 -1.96 -1.34 5.39
N ASN A 39 -1.84 -2.13 4.36
CA ASN A 39 -1.35 -3.49 4.41
C ASN A 39 -0.21 -3.69 3.38
N CYS A 40 0.11 -4.94 3.10
CA CYS A 40 1.12 -5.34 2.13
C CYS A 40 0.84 -4.85 0.69
N ASN A 41 -0.41 -4.81 0.24
CA ASN A 41 -0.80 -4.40 -1.11
C ASN A 41 -0.65 -2.88 -1.29
N SER A 42 -1.16 -2.09 -0.35
CA SER A 42 -0.95 -0.64 -0.34
C SER A 42 0.53 -0.25 -0.20
N PHE A 43 1.32 -1.00 0.60
CA PHE A 43 2.78 -0.84 0.63
C PHE A 43 3.41 -1.17 -0.73
N THR A 44 3.04 -2.30 -1.33
CA THR A 44 3.56 -2.76 -2.62
C THR A 44 3.24 -1.77 -3.73
N ASP A 45 2.03 -1.20 -3.77
CA ASP A 45 1.65 -0.17 -4.75
C ASP A 45 2.53 1.08 -4.64
N CYS A 46 2.77 1.57 -3.42
CA CYS A 46 3.67 2.70 -3.19
C CYS A 46 5.13 2.37 -3.53
N ALA A 47 5.58 1.14 -3.26
CA ALA A 47 6.93 0.68 -3.56
C ALA A 47 7.16 0.57 -5.07
N LEU A 48 6.22 -0.02 -5.80
CA LEU A 48 6.28 -0.10 -7.26
C LEU A 48 6.31 1.30 -7.89
N PHE A 49 5.54 2.24 -7.36
CA PHE A 49 5.55 3.61 -7.87
C PHE A 49 6.89 4.30 -7.62
N PHE A 50 7.43 4.15 -6.41
CA PHE A 50 8.74 4.71 -6.07
C PHE A 50 9.85 4.14 -6.96
N LEU A 51 9.91 2.82 -7.08
CA LEU A 51 11.00 2.09 -7.74
C LEU A 51 10.93 2.15 -9.26
N LEU A 52 9.72 2.10 -9.84
CA LEU A 52 9.49 1.79 -11.25
C LEU A 52 8.47 2.70 -11.94
N ASP A 53 7.95 3.74 -11.27
CA ASP A 53 6.83 4.59 -11.77
C ASP A 53 5.59 3.76 -12.18
N SER A 54 5.46 2.57 -11.60
CA SER A 54 4.39 1.61 -11.92
C SER A 54 3.45 1.44 -10.75
N ARG A 55 2.19 1.09 -11.03
CA ARG A 55 1.17 0.84 -9.99
C ARG A 55 0.88 -0.66 -9.87
N LEU A 56 0.49 -1.10 -8.69
CA LEU A 56 0.02 -2.47 -8.48
C LEU A 56 -1.28 -2.70 -9.25
N ASP A 57 -1.42 -3.88 -9.85
CA ASP A 57 -2.65 -4.25 -10.58
C ASP A 57 -3.90 -4.03 -9.69
N PRO A 58 -4.95 -3.36 -10.20
CA PRO A 58 -6.19 -3.12 -9.45
C PRO A 58 -6.79 -4.38 -8.81
N GLY A 59 -6.63 -5.56 -9.42
CA GLY A 59 -7.10 -6.84 -8.90
C GLY A 59 -6.51 -7.19 -7.53
N TYR A 60 -5.29 -6.75 -7.23
CA TYR A 60 -4.68 -6.91 -5.91
C TYR A 60 -5.07 -5.78 -4.93
N ARG A 61 -5.60 -4.65 -5.42
CA ARG A 61 -6.06 -3.51 -4.60
C ARG A 61 -7.54 -3.57 -4.24
N GLY A 62 -8.33 -4.41 -4.94
CA GLY A 62 -9.79 -4.44 -4.84
C GLY A 62 -10.37 -4.89 -3.49
N LEU A 63 -9.68 -5.78 -2.76
CA LEU A 63 -10.12 -6.21 -1.42
C LEU A 63 -10.07 -5.08 -0.38
N GLU A 64 -9.07 -4.20 -0.49
CA GLU A 64 -8.96 -2.99 0.34
C GLU A 64 -10.11 -2.03 0.05
N GLN A 65 -10.42 -1.81 -1.24
CA GLN A 65 -11.45 -0.87 -1.67
C GLN A 65 -12.87 -1.33 -1.33
N LEU A 66 -13.21 -2.60 -1.61
CA LEU A 66 -14.51 -3.18 -1.29
C LEU A 66 -14.69 -3.36 0.23
N GLY A 67 -13.64 -3.81 0.93
CA GLY A 67 -13.65 -3.95 2.38
C GLY A 67 -13.82 -2.60 3.11
N HIS A 68 -13.13 -1.56 2.65
CA HIS A 68 -13.27 -0.21 3.21
C HIS A 68 -14.67 0.40 3.03
N MET A 69 -15.30 0.16 1.88
CA MET A 69 -16.65 0.64 1.61
C MET A 69 -17.68 -0.15 2.44
N ALA A 70 -17.49 -1.46 2.59
CA ALA A 70 -18.38 -2.33 3.37
C ALA A 70 -18.23 -2.15 4.90
N ASP A 71 -17.01 -1.91 5.42
CA ASP A 71 -16.75 -1.64 6.84
C ASP A 71 -17.37 -0.30 7.27
N ARG A 72 -17.20 0.77 6.48
CA ARG A 72 -17.81 2.08 6.76
C ARG A 72 -19.33 2.07 6.80
N GLN A 73 -19.97 1.17 6.04
CA GLN A 73 -21.42 1.16 5.91
C GLN A 73 -22.10 0.24 6.95
N ALA A 74 -21.44 -0.81 7.45
CA ALA A 74 -22.16 -1.82 8.26
C ALA A 74 -21.31 -2.79 9.12
N GLY A 75 -19.99 -2.60 9.29
CA GLY A 75 -19.16 -3.56 10.05
C GLY A 75 -19.15 -4.97 9.44
N ILE A 76 -19.52 -5.08 8.16
CA ILE A 76 -19.72 -6.35 7.45
C ILE A 76 -18.44 -7.18 7.43
N VAL A 77 -17.28 -6.55 7.28
CA VAL A 77 -16.00 -7.28 7.29
C VAL A 77 -15.68 -7.84 8.67
N GLN A 78 -16.00 -7.09 9.74
CA GLN A 78 -15.86 -7.59 11.11
C GLN A 78 -16.84 -8.76 11.35
N ALA A 79 -18.06 -8.68 10.84
CA ALA A 79 -19.05 -9.76 10.94
C ALA A 79 -18.65 -11.02 10.15
N ILE A 80 -18.16 -10.87 8.92
CA ILE A 80 -17.74 -12.01 8.05
C ILE A 80 -16.44 -12.65 8.56
N THR A 81 -15.59 -11.89 9.25
CA THR A 81 -14.38 -12.42 9.89
C THR A 81 -14.63 -12.94 11.31
N GLU A 82 -15.88 -12.98 11.77
CA GLU A 82 -16.24 -13.34 13.16
C GLU A 82 -15.46 -12.52 14.22
N GLY A 83 -15.17 -11.25 13.92
CA GLY A 83 -14.37 -10.36 14.75
C GLY A 83 -12.86 -10.53 14.61
N GLY A 84 -12.40 -11.36 13.67
CA GLY A 84 -10.99 -11.58 13.37
C GLY A 84 -10.28 -10.36 12.77
N TYR A 85 -11.01 -9.50 12.06
CA TYR A 85 -10.53 -8.17 11.71
C TYR A 85 -10.87 -7.16 12.79
N ARG A 86 -9.85 -6.43 13.26
CA ARG A 86 -10.00 -5.24 14.10
C ARG A 86 -9.36 -4.05 13.38
N PRO A 87 -10.12 -2.98 13.07
CA PRO A 87 -9.55 -1.77 12.50
C PRO A 87 -8.46 -1.21 13.40
N ASN A 88 -7.37 -0.75 12.78
CA ASN A 88 -6.32 -0.03 13.46
C ASN A 88 -6.58 1.48 13.30
N PRO A 89 -6.96 2.20 14.36
CA PRO A 89 -7.27 3.63 14.28
C PRO A 89 -6.07 4.47 13.81
N ASN A 90 -4.84 3.97 13.99
CA ASN A 90 -3.65 4.65 13.48
C ASN A 90 -3.54 4.63 11.95
N ALA A 91 -4.40 3.89 11.26
CA ALA A 91 -4.50 3.84 9.80
C ALA A 91 -5.66 4.68 9.24
N ASP A 92 -6.52 5.28 10.06
CA ASP A 92 -7.75 5.95 9.59
C ASP A 92 -7.50 7.09 8.59
N LYS A 93 -6.37 7.80 8.75
CA LYS A 93 -5.98 8.91 7.88
C LYS A 93 -5.09 8.48 6.72
N PHE A 94 -4.79 7.19 6.60
CA PHE A 94 -3.95 6.70 5.51
C PHE A 94 -4.71 6.75 4.19
N SER A 95 -4.05 7.24 3.15
CA SER A 95 -4.54 7.24 1.78
C SER A 95 -3.38 6.88 0.86
N VAL A 96 -3.58 5.85 0.04
CA VAL A 96 -2.59 5.41 -0.96
C VAL A 96 -2.34 6.55 -1.96
N GLU A 97 -3.38 7.17 -2.49
CA GLU A 97 -3.22 8.24 -3.49
C GLU A 97 -2.54 9.49 -2.92
N PHE A 98 -2.82 9.84 -1.66
CA PHE A 98 -2.07 10.90 -0.99
C PHE A 98 -0.58 10.54 -0.85
N THR A 99 -0.30 9.29 -0.46
CA THR A 99 1.07 8.79 -0.29
C THR A 99 1.84 8.79 -1.63
N ILE A 100 1.19 8.37 -2.71
CA ILE A 100 1.74 8.40 -4.07
C ILE A 100 2.08 9.84 -4.49
N SER A 101 1.19 10.81 -4.24
CA SER A 101 1.44 12.23 -4.49
C SER A 101 2.67 12.74 -3.73
N GLU A 102 2.83 12.37 -2.46
CA GLU A 102 4.01 12.77 -1.68
C GLU A 102 5.30 12.11 -2.20
N ILE A 103 5.23 10.85 -2.63
CA ILE A 103 6.35 10.16 -3.26
C ILE A 103 6.76 10.86 -4.57
N ASP A 104 5.80 11.26 -5.41
CA ASP A 104 6.09 11.95 -6.68
C ASP A 104 6.82 13.29 -6.45
N LYS A 105 6.44 14.02 -5.40
CA LYS A 105 7.16 15.24 -4.97
C LYS A 105 8.58 14.95 -4.52
N ILE A 106 8.80 13.87 -3.77
CA ILE A 106 10.15 13.46 -3.33
C ILE A 106 11.02 13.10 -4.54
N LYS A 107 10.48 12.33 -5.50
CA LYS A 107 11.19 11.96 -6.73
C LYS A 107 11.53 13.15 -7.61
N SER A 108 10.66 14.16 -7.64
CA SER A 108 10.84 15.39 -8.42
C SER A 108 11.77 16.41 -7.75
N SER A 109 11.97 16.29 -6.43
CA SER A 109 12.93 17.10 -5.69
C SER A 109 14.33 16.51 -5.89
N SER A 110 15.35 17.36 -6.00
CA SER A 110 16.74 17.06 -6.40
C SER A 110 17.51 15.99 -5.60
N ALA A 111 16.86 15.30 -4.64
CA ALA A 111 17.44 14.24 -3.83
C ALA A 111 17.67 12.92 -4.59
N PHE A 112 16.91 12.67 -5.67
CA PHE A 112 17.06 11.45 -6.47
C PHE A 112 17.27 11.67 -7.97
N GLY A 113 16.94 12.85 -8.52
CA GLY A 113 17.19 13.16 -9.93
C GLY A 113 16.62 12.12 -10.91
N LEU A 114 15.49 11.48 -10.56
CA LEU A 114 14.91 10.35 -11.29
C LEU A 114 13.98 10.77 -12.45
N ARG A 115 14.04 12.03 -12.88
CA ARG A 115 13.39 12.52 -14.10
C ARG A 115 14.34 13.44 -14.86
#